data_AF-A0A147DQJ0-F1
#
_entry.id   AF-A0A147DQJ0-F1
#
_cell.length_a   1.000
_cell.length_b   1.000
_cell.length_c   1.000
_cell.angle_alpha   90.00
_cell.angle_beta   90.00
_cell.angle_gamma   90.00
#
_symmetry.space_group_name_H-M   'P 1'
#
loop_
_entity.id
_entity.type
_entity.pdbx_description
1 polymer ?
#
loop_
_entity_poly.entity_id
_entity_poly.type
_entity_poly.pdbx_seq_one_letter_code
_entity_poly.pdbx_strand_id
1 'polypeptide(L)'
;MSISDFDVEPVVSFRSFAWVLGALGVVLGLLAAIGWPVPHVAGRVGGQQAWADTVHDARAWLGHDGWRTSGASWVWGAGAAASTCGAVALRLTSASDTRRWAIVVVPAAALLAIGPVAQWALGLPWSNYGGGTSGPHALVLVVVVALGLAAVGLRRAVRGLGRRIDRRAVRRDLQPGGDDGTPRHRTR
;
A
#
# COMPACT_ATOMS: atom_id res chain seq x y z
N MET A 1 -36.20 35.45 -6.65
CA MET A 1 -35.37 34.63 -7.55
C MET A 1 -34.07 34.35 -6.81
N SER A 2 -33.97 33.18 -6.16
CA SER A 2 -32.82 32.79 -5.33
C SER A 2 -31.93 31.92 -6.20
N ILE A 3 -30.70 32.36 -6.47
CA ILE A 3 -29.68 31.53 -7.12
C ILE A 3 -29.27 30.49 -6.10
N SER A 4 -29.53 29.22 -6.41
CA SER A 4 -29.00 28.09 -5.65
C SER A 4 -27.48 28.14 -5.76
N ASP A 5 -26.81 28.37 -4.64
CA ASP A 5 -25.38 28.12 -4.48
C ASP A 5 -25.14 26.68 -4.93
N PHE A 6 -24.45 26.53 -6.06
CA PHE A 6 -23.90 25.24 -6.44
C PHE A 6 -22.73 24.99 -5.48
N ASP A 7 -22.99 24.16 -4.49
CA ASP A 7 -21.97 23.50 -3.68
C ASP A 7 -21.18 22.57 -4.61
N VAL A 8 -20.29 23.16 -5.41
CA VAL A 8 -19.35 22.43 -6.26
C VAL A 8 -18.33 21.85 -5.31
N GLU A 9 -18.53 20.60 -4.87
CA GLU A 9 -17.44 19.82 -4.30
C GLU A 9 -16.25 19.94 -5.26
N PRO A 10 -15.07 20.40 -4.79
CA PRO A 10 -13.91 20.46 -5.66
C PRO A 10 -13.59 19.03 -6.07
N VAL A 11 -13.95 18.66 -7.30
CA VAL A 11 -13.59 17.38 -7.89
C VAL A 11 -12.08 17.41 -8.03
N VAL A 12 -11.37 16.95 -7.00
CA VAL A 12 -9.92 16.82 -7.02
C VAL A 12 -9.59 15.84 -8.13
N SER A 13 -9.22 16.38 -9.29
CA SER A 13 -9.03 15.57 -10.49
C SER A 13 -7.97 14.50 -10.24
N PHE A 14 -8.10 13.33 -10.87
CA PHE A 14 -7.08 12.27 -10.83
C PHE A 14 -5.67 12.79 -11.19
N ARG A 15 -5.59 13.86 -12.00
CA ARG A 15 -4.34 14.54 -12.37
C ARG A 15 -3.71 15.29 -11.19
N SER A 16 -4.52 15.98 -10.38
CA SER A 16 -4.07 16.63 -9.15
C SER A 16 -3.55 15.61 -8.15
N PHE A 17 -4.23 14.48 -8.01
CA PHE A 17 -3.81 13.41 -7.11
C PHE A 17 -2.48 12.75 -7.55
N ALA A 18 -2.27 12.57 -8.86
CA ALA A 18 -0.99 12.08 -9.37
C ALA A 18 0.18 13.04 -9.08
N TRP A 19 -0.06 14.36 -9.08
CA TRP A 19 0.96 15.35 -8.67
C TRP A 19 1.29 15.27 -7.19
N VAL A 20 0.27 15.15 -6.33
CA VAL A 20 0.46 14.98 -4.88
C VAL A 20 1.29 13.72 -4.60
N LEU A 21 0.98 12.60 -5.25
CA LEU A 21 1.76 11.37 -5.12
C LEU A 21 3.19 11.51 -5.66
N GLY A 22 3.38 12.25 -6.76
CA GLY A 22 4.72 12.57 -7.26
C GLY A 22 5.54 13.39 -6.27
N ALA A 23 4.97 14.48 -5.74
CA ALA A 23 5.61 15.33 -4.74
C ALA A 23 5.92 14.57 -3.45
N LEU A 24 4.97 13.77 -2.96
CA LEU A 24 5.18 12.87 -1.83
C LEU A 24 6.32 11.88 -2.12
N GLY A 25 6.37 11.30 -3.33
CA GLY A 25 7.44 10.42 -3.76
C GLY A 25 8.82 11.08 -3.68
N VAL A 26 8.94 12.34 -4.10
CA VAL A 26 10.19 13.13 -3.98
C VAL A 26 10.57 13.32 -2.51
N VAL A 27 9.64 13.76 -1.67
CA VAL A 27 9.90 13.97 -0.23
C VAL A 27 10.35 12.68 0.44
N LEU A 28 9.64 11.58 0.22
CA LEU A 28 9.99 10.26 0.77
C LEU A 28 11.34 9.78 0.20
N GLY A 29 11.62 10.02 -1.07
CA GLY A 29 12.91 9.70 -1.68
C GLY A 29 14.07 10.47 -1.04
N LEU A 30 13.87 11.75 -0.74
CA LEU A 30 14.86 12.57 -0.02
C LEU A 30 15.08 12.04 1.40
N LEU A 31 14.01 11.73 2.14
CA LEU A 31 14.10 11.12 3.47
C LEU A 31 14.83 9.77 3.43
N ALA A 32 14.61 8.98 2.38
CA ALA A 32 15.32 7.73 2.17
C ALA A 32 16.82 7.96 1.92
N ALA A 33 17.15 8.92 1.06
CA ALA A 33 18.52 9.24 0.69
C ALA A 33 19.36 9.74 1.88
N ILE A 34 18.77 10.57 2.75
CA ILE A 34 19.44 11.08 3.96
C ILE A 34 19.33 10.12 5.16
N GLY A 35 18.59 9.02 5.01
CA GLY A 35 18.38 8.04 6.07
C GLY A 35 17.67 8.59 7.30
N TRP A 36 16.73 9.52 7.11
CA TRP A 36 15.98 10.15 8.20
C TRP A 36 15.28 9.10 9.08
N PRO A 37 15.28 9.21 10.42
CA PRO A 37 14.59 8.24 11.27
C PRO A 37 13.07 8.23 11.03
N VAL A 38 12.45 7.05 11.06
CA VAL A 38 10.99 6.93 10.98
C VAL A 38 10.38 7.37 12.31
N PRO A 39 9.41 8.31 12.34
CA PRO A 39 8.72 8.67 13.57
C PRO A 39 8.04 7.46 14.21
N HIS A 40 8.20 7.31 15.52
CA HIS A 40 7.47 6.30 16.27
C HIS A 40 6.01 6.70 16.36
N VAL A 41 5.11 5.80 15.94
CA VAL A 41 3.68 6.05 15.99
C VAL A 41 3.18 5.74 17.40
N ALA A 42 2.55 6.72 18.03
CA ALA A 42 1.92 6.57 19.34
C ALA A 42 0.88 5.44 19.32
N GLY A 43 1.10 4.40 20.13
CA GLY A 43 0.08 3.42 20.47
C GLY A 43 -0.99 4.00 21.42
N ARG A 44 -1.97 3.18 21.81
CA ARG A 44 -3.11 3.60 22.66
C ARG A 44 -2.75 4.16 24.04
N VAL A 45 -1.50 4.06 24.49
CA VAL A 45 -1.12 4.37 25.89
C VAL A 45 0.19 5.16 26.02
N GLY A 46 0.79 5.69 24.94
CA GLY A 46 2.20 6.10 25.00
C GLY A 46 2.67 7.24 24.08
N GLY A 47 1.82 8.23 23.81
CA GLY A 47 2.18 9.31 22.87
C GLY A 47 3.42 10.12 23.26
N GLN A 48 3.61 10.43 24.54
CA GLN A 48 4.81 11.14 24.99
C GLN A 48 6.09 10.31 24.85
N GLN A 49 6.01 9.01 25.11
CA GLN A 49 7.16 8.11 24.95
C GLN A 49 7.55 7.99 23.48
N ALA A 50 6.58 7.77 22.59
CA ALA A 50 6.83 7.69 21.14
C ALA A 50 7.45 8.99 20.58
N TRP A 51 7.00 10.15 21.08
CA TRP A 51 7.63 11.42 20.73
C TRP A 51 9.06 11.54 21.27
N ALA A 52 9.29 11.17 22.53
CA ALA A 52 10.62 11.18 23.13
C ALA A 52 11.61 10.29 22.38
N ASP A 53 11.19 9.09 21.98
CA ASP A 53 11.99 8.15 21.19
C ASP A 53 12.28 8.72 19.79
N THR A 54 11.29 9.35 19.15
CA THR A 54 11.48 10.01 17.84
C THR A 54 12.48 11.17 17.93
N VAL A 55 12.39 12.00 18.97
CA VAL A 55 13.32 13.10 19.20
C VAL A 55 14.72 12.59 19.52
N HIS A 56 14.82 11.48 20.28
CA HIS A 56 16.09 10.82 20.55
C HIS A 56 16.76 10.37 19.25
N ASP A 57 16.04 9.67 18.37
CA ASP A 57 16.57 9.21 17.08
C ASP A 57 16.96 10.37 16.16
N ALA A 58 16.18 11.45 16.14
CA ALA A 58 16.50 12.66 15.37
C ALA A 58 17.76 13.36 15.88
N ARG A 59 17.95 13.44 17.21
CA ARG A 59 19.17 13.99 17.82
C ARG A 59 20.39 13.11 17.54
N ALA A 60 20.22 11.78 17.60
CA ALA A 60 21.28 10.83 17.29
C ALA A 60 21.74 10.97 15.83
N TRP A 61 20.79 11.13 14.90
CA TRP A 61 21.06 11.41 13.49
C TRP A 61 21.80 12.74 13.28
N LEU A 62 21.36 13.82 13.96
CA LEU A 62 22.01 15.13 13.90
C LEU A 62 23.45 15.10 14.45
N GLY A 63 23.70 14.30 15.49
CA GLY A 63 25.02 14.17 16.12
C GLY A 63 26.05 13.40 15.29
N HIS A 64 25.67 12.79 14.15
CA HIS A 64 26.53 11.97 13.29
C HIS A 64 26.60 12.48 11.84
N ASP A 65 26.54 13.81 11.64
CA ASP A 65 26.65 14.51 10.34
C ASP A 65 25.52 14.29 9.32
N GLY A 66 24.36 13.76 9.72
CA GLY A 66 23.11 13.79 8.94
C GLY A 66 23.09 13.06 7.58
N TRP A 67 24.19 12.45 7.12
CA TRP A 67 24.29 11.81 5.80
C TRP A 67 24.62 10.33 5.91
N ARG A 68 23.72 9.57 6.53
CA ARG A 68 24.01 8.19 6.94
C ARG A 68 22.90 7.21 6.57
N THR A 69 23.33 6.02 6.17
CA THR A 69 22.45 4.89 5.84
C THR A 69 21.80 4.34 7.11
N SER A 70 20.48 4.43 7.19
CA SER A 70 19.68 3.77 8.22
C SER A 70 18.70 2.82 7.56
N GLY A 71 18.26 1.80 8.27
CA GLY A 71 17.23 0.89 7.77
C GLY A 71 15.90 1.60 7.52
N ALA A 72 15.70 2.80 8.10
CA ALA A 72 14.58 3.68 7.75
C ALA A 72 14.59 4.07 6.27
N SER A 73 15.76 4.10 5.61
CA SER A 73 15.87 4.31 4.17
C SER A 73 15.05 3.31 3.36
N TRP A 74 14.91 2.06 3.83
CA TRP A 74 14.06 1.07 3.17
C TRP A 74 12.58 1.39 3.29
N VAL A 75 12.15 1.92 4.45
CA VAL A 75 10.76 2.31 4.70
C VAL A 75 10.39 3.52 3.85
N TRP A 76 11.22 4.56 3.88
CA TRP A 76 11.05 5.75 3.05
C TRP A 76 11.14 5.44 1.56
N GLY A 77 12.10 4.60 1.15
CA GLY A 77 12.28 4.17 -0.23
C GLY A 77 11.09 3.37 -0.76
N ALA A 78 10.54 2.46 0.05
CA ALA A 78 9.31 1.74 -0.29
C ALA A 78 8.12 2.69 -0.45
N GLY A 79 7.99 3.69 0.44
CA GLY A 79 6.97 4.73 0.34
C GLY A 79 7.14 5.60 -0.91
N ALA A 80 8.37 5.97 -1.25
CA ALA A 80 8.72 6.73 -2.46
C ALA A 80 8.36 5.95 -3.73
N ALA A 81 8.70 4.65 -3.75
CA ALA A 81 8.33 3.75 -4.85
C ALA A 81 6.81 3.62 -4.96
N ALA A 82 6.09 3.35 -3.87
CA ALA A 82 4.64 3.25 -3.87
C ALA A 82 3.98 4.54 -4.39
N SER A 83 4.46 5.71 -3.94
CA SER A 83 3.92 7.01 -4.35
C SER A 83 4.19 7.29 -5.82
N THR A 84 5.41 7.08 -6.29
CA THR A 84 5.81 7.31 -7.70
C THR A 84 5.09 6.35 -8.64
N CYS A 85 5.09 5.05 -8.32
CA CYS A 85 4.36 4.04 -9.07
C CYS A 85 2.85 4.27 -9.03
N GLY A 86 2.32 4.81 -7.93
CA GLY A 86 0.93 5.23 -7.79
C GLY A 86 0.58 6.36 -8.76
N ALA A 87 1.41 7.40 -8.82
CA ALA A 87 1.25 8.49 -9.79
C ALA A 87 1.25 7.98 -11.24
N VAL A 88 2.13 7.02 -11.56
CA VAL A 88 2.17 6.36 -12.88
C VAL A 88 0.90 5.53 -13.13
N ALA A 89 0.48 4.72 -12.16
CA ALA A 89 -0.68 3.85 -12.28
C ALA A 89 -1.99 4.62 -12.54
N LEU A 90 -2.14 5.81 -11.94
CA LEU A 90 -3.28 6.70 -12.18
C LEU A 90 -3.32 7.25 -13.61
N ARG A 91 -2.17 7.36 -14.28
CA ARG A 91 -2.07 7.81 -15.68
C ARG A 91 -2.29 6.68 -16.68
N LEU A 92 -2.23 5.43 -16.24
CA LEU A 92 -2.43 4.25 -17.10
C LEU A 92 -3.91 3.89 -17.24
N THR A 93 -4.66 4.69 -17.99
CA THR A 93 -6.12 4.51 -18.21
C THR A 93 -6.50 3.18 -18.85
N SER A 94 -5.60 2.58 -19.65
CA SER A 94 -5.81 1.29 -20.33
C SER A 94 -5.47 0.06 -19.48
N ALA A 95 -4.81 0.21 -18.34
CA ALA A 95 -4.40 -0.90 -17.49
C ALA A 95 -5.56 -1.41 -16.62
N SER A 96 -5.67 -2.73 -16.46
CA SER A 96 -6.61 -3.34 -15.51
C SER A 96 -6.25 -2.96 -14.06
N ASP A 97 -7.26 -2.96 -13.18
CA ASP A 97 -7.07 -2.66 -11.75
C ASP A 97 -5.99 -3.53 -11.12
N THR A 98 -5.94 -4.82 -11.45
CA THR A 98 -4.91 -5.75 -10.96
C THR A 98 -3.51 -5.31 -11.39
N ARG A 99 -3.35 -4.92 -12.66
CA ARG A 99 -2.06 -4.46 -13.20
C ARG A 99 -1.63 -3.15 -12.56
N ARG A 100 -2.52 -2.17 -12.44
CA ARG A 100 -2.25 -0.90 -11.74
C ARG A 100 -1.80 -1.14 -10.31
N TRP A 101 -2.46 -2.04 -9.61
CA TRP A 101 -2.08 -2.41 -8.25
C TRP A 101 -0.72 -3.08 -8.16
N ALA A 102 -0.42 -4.01 -9.08
CA ALA A 102 0.85 -4.71 -9.11
C ALA A 102 2.02 -3.74 -9.36
N ILE A 103 1.81 -2.76 -10.25
CA ILE A 103 2.77 -1.69 -10.53
C ILE A 103 3.13 -0.91 -9.24
N VAL A 104 2.18 -0.69 -8.34
CA VAL A 104 2.41 0.03 -7.08
C VAL A 104 3.04 -0.86 -6.03
N VAL A 105 2.45 -2.03 -5.79
CA VAL A 105 2.76 -2.82 -4.59
C VAL A 105 3.96 -3.72 -4.77
N VAL A 106 4.20 -4.27 -5.97
CA VAL A 106 5.35 -5.16 -6.16
C VAL A 106 6.67 -4.43 -5.91
N PRO A 107 6.93 -3.24 -6.48
CA PRO A 107 8.18 -2.53 -6.22
C PRO A 107 8.33 -2.09 -4.76
N ALA A 108 7.26 -1.59 -4.14
CA ALA A 108 7.28 -1.15 -2.76
C ALA A 108 7.51 -2.31 -1.78
N ALA A 109 6.80 -3.43 -1.96
CA ALA A 109 6.97 -4.63 -1.15
C ALA A 109 8.36 -5.25 -1.32
N ALA A 110 8.88 -5.26 -2.56
CA ALA A 110 10.22 -5.75 -2.83
C ALA A 110 11.27 -4.92 -2.08
N LEU A 111 11.19 -3.59 -2.12
CA LEU A 111 12.11 -2.72 -1.36
C LEU A 111 12.00 -2.94 0.15
N LEU A 112 10.77 -3.00 0.67
CA LEU A 112 10.52 -3.12 2.11
C LEU A 112 10.92 -4.49 2.68
N ALA A 113 10.98 -5.54 1.85
CA ALA A 113 11.40 -6.87 2.27
C ALA A 113 12.87 -7.14 1.96
N ILE A 114 13.29 -6.96 0.70
CA ILE A 114 14.62 -7.35 0.23
C ILE A 114 15.70 -6.46 0.85
N GLY A 115 15.45 -5.15 0.97
CA GLY A 115 16.41 -4.20 1.53
C GLY A 115 16.83 -4.56 2.97
N PRO A 116 15.88 -4.64 3.91
CA PRO A 116 16.18 -5.03 5.30
C PRO A 116 16.79 -6.43 5.41
N VAL A 117 16.34 -7.40 4.60
CA VAL A 117 16.91 -8.76 4.60
C VAL A 117 18.35 -8.75 4.11
N ALA A 118 18.66 -7.99 3.04
CA ALA A 118 20.02 -7.84 2.55
C ALA A 118 20.92 -7.15 3.59
N GLN A 119 20.43 -6.08 4.23
CA GLN A 119 21.14 -5.40 5.31
C GLN A 119 21.45 -6.34 6.47
N TRP A 120 20.48 -7.18 6.87
CA TRP A 120 20.67 -8.20 7.89
C TRP A 120 21.65 -9.30 7.47
N ALA A 121 21.52 -9.83 6.25
CA ALA A 121 22.39 -10.87 5.71
C ALA A 121 23.86 -10.41 5.60
N LEU A 122 24.08 -9.13 5.35
CA LEU A 122 25.41 -8.51 5.32
C LEU A 122 25.95 -8.17 6.72
N GLY A 123 25.20 -8.48 7.79
CA GLY A 123 25.60 -8.18 9.17
C GLY A 123 25.64 -6.68 9.49
N LEU A 124 24.99 -5.85 8.66
CA LEU A 124 24.99 -4.40 8.87
C LEU A 124 24.03 -4.04 10.01
N PRO A 125 24.42 -3.11 10.91
CA PRO A 125 23.52 -2.63 11.95
C PRO A 125 22.31 -1.94 11.34
N TRP A 126 21.19 -1.85 12.07
CA TRP A 126 19.99 -1.17 11.56
C TRP A 126 20.26 0.29 11.25
N SER A 127 20.99 0.96 12.13
CA SER A 127 21.46 2.32 11.93
C SER A 127 22.88 2.43 12.46
N ASN A 128 23.62 3.40 11.97
CA ASN A 128 24.98 3.68 12.42
C ASN A 128 25.05 4.77 13.50
N TYR A 129 23.90 5.19 14.04
CA TYR A 129 23.75 6.13 15.15
C TYR A 129 22.88 5.58 16.30
N GLY A 130 22.36 4.35 16.17
CA GLY A 130 21.60 3.65 17.20
C GLY A 130 22.14 2.24 17.43
N GLY A 131 22.22 1.82 18.68
CA GLY A 131 22.66 0.47 19.06
C GLY A 131 21.55 -0.54 18.81
N GLY A 132 21.54 -1.20 17.65
CA GLY A 132 20.53 -2.20 17.34
C GLY A 132 20.91 -3.08 16.14
N THR A 133 20.61 -4.37 16.26
CA THR A 133 20.75 -5.31 15.15
C THR A 133 19.62 -5.12 14.13
N SER A 134 19.91 -5.32 12.85
CA SER A 134 18.93 -5.20 11.75
C SER A 134 17.94 -6.37 11.67
N GLY A 135 18.24 -7.50 12.32
CA GLY A 135 17.45 -8.74 12.26
C GLY A 135 16.00 -8.61 12.73
N PRO A 136 15.72 -8.08 13.94
CA PRO A 136 14.34 -7.90 14.41
C PRO A 136 13.51 -7.00 13.48
N HIS A 137 14.10 -5.92 12.98
CA HIS A 137 13.43 -5.01 12.04
C HIS A 137 13.14 -5.68 10.70
N ALA A 138 14.10 -6.43 10.16
CA ALA A 138 13.92 -7.18 8.91
C ALA A 138 12.77 -8.18 9.02
N LEU A 139 12.69 -8.94 10.12
CA LEU A 139 11.62 -9.90 10.36
C LEU A 139 10.25 -9.22 10.45
N VAL A 140 10.12 -8.15 11.22
CA VAL A 140 8.85 -7.41 11.35
C VAL A 140 8.39 -6.89 9.99
N LEU A 141 9.29 -6.29 9.20
CA LEU A 141 8.94 -5.76 7.88
C LEU A 141 8.52 -6.86 6.90
N VAL A 142 9.20 -8.01 6.88
CA VAL A 142 8.79 -9.16 6.07
C VAL A 142 7.40 -9.67 6.48
N VAL A 143 7.13 -9.80 7.78
CA VAL A 143 5.80 -10.22 8.27
C VAL A 143 4.73 -9.21 7.87
N VAL A 144 4.99 -7.90 8.02
CA VAL A 144 4.06 -6.84 7.61
C VAL A 144 3.77 -6.91 6.11
N VAL A 145 4.80 -7.10 5.27
CA VAL A 145 4.64 -7.28 3.82
C VAL A 145 3.79 -8.52 3.52
N ALA A 146 4.11 -9.66 4.14
CA ALA A 146 3.39 -10.92 3.92
C ALA A 146 1.91 -10.80 4.32
N LEU A 147 1.61 -10.22 5.48
CA LEU A 147 0.25 -9.98 5.96
C LEU A 147 -0.50 -9.00 5.06
N GLY A 148 0.15 -7.92 4.63
CA GLY A 148 -0.44 -6.93 3.72
C GLY A 148 -0.82 -7.56 2.37
N LEU A 149 0.07 -8.36 1.78
CA LEU A 149 -0.20 -9.09 0.54
C LEU A 149 -1.32 -10.12 0.72
N ALA A 150 -1.34 -10.86 1.83
CA ALA A 150 -2.38 -11.83 2.14
C ALA A 150 -3.76 -11.18 2.28
N ALA A 151 -3.86 -10.07 3.01
CA ALA A 151 -5.11 -9.33 3.18
C ALA A 151 -5.65 -8.80 1.83
N VAL A 152 -4.77 -8.32 0.95
CA VAL A 152 -5.14 -7.88 -0.40
C VAL A 152 -5.61 -9.06 -1.26
N GLY A 153 -4.90 -10.18 -1.20
CA GLY A 153 -5.28 -11.42 -1.88
C GLY A 153 -6.67 -11.90 -1.47
N LEU A 154 -6.94 -11.93 -0.16
CA LEU A 154 -8.24 -12.30 0.39
C LEU A 154 -9.35 -11.36 -0.09
N ARG A 155 -9.13 -10.04 -0.04
CA ARG A 155 -10.10 -9.04 -0.51
C ARG A 155 -10.43 -9.22 -2.00
N ARG A 156 -9.44 -9.57 -2.83
CA ARG A 156 -9.66 -9.87 -4.25
C ARG A 156 -10.43 -11.15 -4.47
N ALA A 157 -10.12 -12.20 -3.73
CA ALA A 157 -10.84 -13.47 -3.80
C ALA A 157 -12.33 -13.28 -3.46
N VAL A 158 -12.64 -12.55 -2.38
CA VAL A 158 -14.01 -12.23 -1.97
C VAL A 158 -14.76 -11.45 -3.06
N ARG A 159 -14.15 -10.41 -3.64
CA ARG A 159 -14.76 -9.63 -4.74
C ARG A 159 -14.97 -10.48 -6.01
N GLY A 160 -14.04 -11.38 -6.31
CA GLY A 160 -14.14 -12.31 -7.43
C GLY A 160 -15.29 -13.30 -7.27
N LEU A 161 -15.53 -13.77 -6.04
CA LEU A 161 -16.64 -14.67 -5.73
C LEU A 161 -17.99 -13.98 -5.90
N GLY A 162 -18.15 -12.74 -5.41
CA GLY A 162 -19.37 -11.95 -5.58
C GLY A 162 -19.75 -11.75 -7.04
N ARG A 163 -18.79 -11.38 -7.90
CA ARG A 163 -19.01 -11.24 -9.35
C ARG A 163 -19.42 -12.55 -10.04
N ARG A 164 -18.95 -13.70 -9.55
CA ARG A 164 -19.34 -15.02 -10.08
C ARG A 164 -20.76 -15.40 -9.69
N ILE A 165 -21.19 -15.03 -8.48
CA ILE A 165 -22.57 -15.25 -8.01
C ILE A 165 -23.54 -14.39 -8.82
N ASP A 166 -23.24 -13.09 -8.99
CA ASP A 166 -24.05 -12.16 -9.80
C ASP A 166 -24.25 -12.65 -11.23
N ARG A 167 -23.17 -13.09 -11.89
CA ARG A 167 -23.25 -13.63 -13.26
C ARG A 167 -24.10 -14.89 -13.35
N ARG A 168 -24.12 -15.73 -12.31
CA ARG A 168 -24.98 -16.93 -12.26
C ARG A 168 -26.44 -16.57 -12.02
N ALA A 169 -26.72 -15.54 -11.23
CA ALA A 169 -28.06 -15.01 -11.00
C ALA A 169 -28.64 -14.41 -12.28
N VAL A 170 -27.90 -13.49 -12.94
CA VAL A 170 -28.30 -12.88 -14.21
C VAL A 170 -28.51 -13.93 -15.31
N ARG A 171 -27.68 -14.97 -15.38
CA ARG A 171 -27.86 -16.06 -16.35
C ARG A 171 -29.11 -16.91 -16.08
N ARG A 172 -29.53 -17.05 -14.82
CA ARG A 172 -30.79 -17.71 -14.46
C ARG A 172 -32.00 -16.85 -14.83
N ASP A 173 -31.93 -15.55 -14.59
CA ASP A 173 -33.03 -14.63 -14.92
C ASP A 173 -33.24 -14.45 -16.43
N LEU A 174 -32.17 -14.62 -17.22
CA LEU A 174 -32.23 -14.70 -18.69
C LEU A 174 -32.73 -16.06 -19.21
N GLN A 175 -32.95 -17.05 -18.35
CA GLN A 175 -33.65 -18.30 -18.64
C GLN A 175 -34.95 -18.40 -17.82
N PRO A 176 -35.95 -17.51 -18.04
CA PRO A 176 -37.25 -17.71 -17.42
C PRO A 176 -37.99 -18.79 -18.21
N GLY A 177 -38.14 -19.98 -17.62
CA GLY A 177 -39.13 -20.97 -18.08
C GLY A 177 -38.79 -21.70 -19.38
N GLY A 178 -37.97 -22.74 -19.28
CA GLY A 178 -37.99 -23.87 -20.23
C GLY A 178 -38.81 -25.05 -19.72
N ASP A 179 -39.70 -24.83 -18.74
CA ASP A 179 -40.68 -25.83 -18.29
C ASP A 179 -41.97 -25.66 -19.09
N ASP A 180 -41.89 -25.99 -20.38
CA ASP A 180 -43.09 -26.36 -21.12
C ASP A 180 -43.55 -27.72 -20.59
N GLY A 181 -44.53 -27.64 -19.68
CA GLY A 181 -45.34 -28.76 -19.22
C GLY A 181 -46.04 -29.45 -20.38
N THR A 182 -45.31 -30.31 -21.09
CA THR A 182 -45.89 -31.23 -22.08
C THR A 182 -46.54 -32.39 -21.33
N PRO A 183 -47.87 -32.57 -21.44
CA PRO A 183 -48.53 -33.70 -20.81
C PRO A 183 -48.08 -34.96 -21.55
N ARG A 184 -47.40 -35.85 -20.82
CA ARG A 184 -47.10 -37.20 -21.30
C ARG A 184 -48.41 -37.92 -21.55
N HIS A 185 -48.83 -37.99 -22.81
CA HIS A 185 -49.88 -38.89 -23.24
C HIS A 185 -49.43 -40.33 -22.94
N ARG A 186 -50.10 -40.95 -21.96
CA ARG A 186 -50.20 -42.41 -21.84
C ARG A 186 -50.93 -42.92 -23.08
N THR A 187 -50.22 -43.63 -23.94
CA THR A 187 -50.84 -44.64 -24.81
C THR A 187 -50.68 -46.00 -24.14
N ARG A 188 -51.80 -46.70 -24.03
CA ARG A 188 -51.92 -48.11 -23.62
C ARG A 188 -51.16 -49.03 -24.55
#